data_AF-A0A935DAI1-F1
#
_entry.id   AF-A0A935DAI1-F1
#
_cell.length_a   1.000
_cell.length_b   1.000
_cell.length_c   1.000
_cell.angle_alpha   90.00
_cell.angle_beta   90.00
_cell.angle_gamma   90.00
#
_symmetry.space_group_name_H-M   'P 1'
#
loop_
_entity.id
_entity.type
_entity.pdbx_description
1 polymer ?
#
loop_
_entity_poly.entity_id
_entity_poly.type
_entity_poly.pdbx_seq_one_letter_code
_entity_poly.pdbx_strand_id
1 'polypeptide(L)'
;MKTTIELPDDLLQALRIRAAEEGRSMKALLTEALRSYFGKQPKAKKPRILKYHEMPIIKDGKPAKQGEEITPERVAEVLWGSKE
;
A
#
# COMPACT_ATOMS: atom_id res chain seq x y z
N MET A 1 -17.04 -23.13 -11.48
CA MET A 1 -16.59 -24.52 -11.75
C MET A 1 -16.62 -25.33 -10.46
N LYS A 2 -16.91 -26.63 -10.53
CA LYS A 2 -16.77 -27.55 -9.40
C LYS A 2 -15.46 -28.32 -9.57
N THR A 3 -14.69 -28.43 -8.50
CA THR A 3 -13.39 -29.09 -8.50
C THR A 3 -13.31 -29.98 -7.27
N THR A 4 -12.86 -31.22 -7.45
CA THR A 4 -12.55 -32.12 -6.35
C THR A 4 -11.08 -31.93 -6.00
N ILE A 5 -10.77 -31.71 -4.73
CA ILE A 5 -9.41 -31.51 -4.22
C ILE A 5 -9.21 -32.56 -3.13
N GLU A 6 -8.11 -33.30 -3.21
CA GLU A 6 -7.71 -34.20 -2.13
C GLU A 6 -7.04 -33.37 -1.03
N LEU A 7 -7.59 -33.45 0.17
CA LEU A 7 -7.10 -32.74 1.35
C LEU A 7 -6.78 -33.76 2.45
N PRO A 8 -5.63 -33.63 3.12
CA PRO A 8 -5.36 -34.31 4.38
C PRO A 8 -6.49 -34.10 5.40
N ASP A 9 -6.79 -35.15 6.17
CA ASP A 9 -7.92 -35.16 7.13
C ASP A 9 -7.78 -34.10 8.23
N ASP A 10 -6.55 -33.83 8.66
CA ASP A 10 -6.22 -32.78 9.64
C ASP A 10 -6.60 -31.39 9.11
N LEU A 11 -6.30 -31.09 7.84
CA LEU A 11 -6.68 -29.82 7.21
C LEU A 11 -8.19 -29.71 6.99
N LEU A 12 -8.86 -30.83 6.66
CA LEU A 12 -10.31 -30.87 6.56
C LEU A 12 -10.98 -30.58 7.90
N GLN A 13 -10.44 -31.16 8.99
CA GLN A 13 -10.93 -30.95 10.35
C GLN A 13 -10.74 -29.50 10.80
N ALA A 14 -9.54 -28.93 10.58
CA ALA A 14 -9.26 -27.54 10.87
C ALA A 14 -10.20 -26.58 10.11
N LEU A 15 -10.47 -26.87 8.83
CA LEU A 15 -11.39 -26.07 8.01
C LEU A 15 -12.84 -26.15 8.54
N ARG A 16 -13.28 -27.31 9.01
CA ARG A 16 -14.61 -27.49 9.62
C ARG A 16 -14.76 -26.71 10.91
N ILE A 17 -13.77 -26.79 11.81
CA ILE A 17 -13.76 -26.05 13.07
C ILE A 17 -13.86 -24.55 12.79
N ARG A 18 -13.00 -24.04 11.90
CA ARG A 18 -12.98 -22.62 11.55
C ARG A 18 -14.25 -22.14 10.86
N ALA A 19 -14.86 -22.98 10.02
CA ALA A 19 -16.15 -22.70 9.41
C ALA A 19 -17.27 -22.56 10.45
N ALA A 20 -17.27 -23.41 11.48
CA ALA A 20 -18.22 -23.34 12.58
C ALA A 20 -18.01 -22.09 13.44
N GLU A 21 -16.76 -21.77 13.78
CA GLU A 21 -16.41 -20.59 14.59
C GLU A 21 -16.78 -19.28 13.90
N GLU A 22 -16.52 -19.16 12.59
CA GLU A 22 -16.80 -17.94 11.83
C GLU A 22 -18.26 -17.87 11.30
N GLY A 23 -19.07 -18.92 11.52
CA GLY A 23 -20.43 -19.01 10.98
C GLY A 23 -20.49 -18.99 9.45
N ARG A 24 -19.43 -19.47 8.78
CA ARG A 24 -19.25 -19.40 7.33
C ARG A 24 -19.23 -20.80 6.72
N SER A 25 -19.58 -20.89 5.44
CA SER A 25 -19.43 -22.17 4.72
C SER A 25 -17.95 -22.49 4.46
N MET A 26 -17.59 -23.78 4.54
CA MET A 26 -16.23 -24.26 4.19
C MET A 26 -15.81 -23.82 2.79
N LYS A 27 -16.76 -23.81 1.83
CA LYS A 27 -16.51 -23.35 0.46
C LYS A 27 -16.11 -21.88 0.40
N ALA A 28 -16.77 -21.02 1.16
CA ALA A 28 -16.45 -19.59 1.20
C ALA A 28 -15.04 -19.37 1.76
N LEU A 29 -14.72 -20.01 2.88
CA LEU A 29 -13.40 -19.97 3.50
C LEU A 29 -12.30 -20.48 2.58
N LEU A 30 -12.52 -21.64 1.95
CA LEU A 30 -11.54 -22.21 1.01
C LEU A 30 -11.34 -21.30 -0.21
N THR A 31 -12.42 -20.71 -0.73
CA THR A 31 -12.34 -19.76 -1.85
C THR A 31 -11.58 -18.50 -1.47
N GLU A 32 -11.80 -17.96 -0.26
CA GLU A 32 -11.09 -16.79 0.26
C GLU A 32 -9.60 -17.08 0.46
N ALA A 33 -9.26 -18.23 1.06
CA ALA A 33 -7.88 -18.67 1.22
C ALA A 33 -7.16 -18.80 -0.12
N LEU A 34 -7.78 -19.47 -1.10
CA LEU A 34 -7.22 -19.60 -2.44
C LEU A 34 -7.09 -18.25 -3.16
N ARG A 35 -8.06 -17.34 -2.99
CA ARG A 35 -7.97 -15.98 -3.53
C ARG A 35 -6.89 -15.14 -2.87
N SER A 36 -6.67 -15.31 -1.56
CA SER A 36 -5.59 -14.62 -0.85
C SER A 36 -4.22 -15.13 -1.28
N TYR A 37 -4.11 -16.44 -1.53
CA TYR A 37 -2.87 -17.09 -1.93
C TYR A 37 -2.51 -16.85 -3.40
N PHE A 38 -3.46 -17.04 -4.32
CA PHE A 38 -3.26 -16.86 -5.76
C PHE A 38 -3.56 -15.46 -6.26
N GLY A 39 -4.36 -14.70 -5.52
CA GLY A 39 -4.49 -13.28 -5.78
C GLY A 39 -3.11 -12.67 -5.73
N LYS A 40 -2.81 -11.79 -6.69
CA LYS A 40 -1.72 -10.83 -6.50
C LYS A 40 -2.07 -10.10 -5.22
N GLN A 41 -1.54 -10.54 -4.07
CA GLN A 41 -1.49 -9.69 -2.90
C GLN A 41 -0.97 -8.37 -3.45
N PRO A 42 -1.67 -7.23 -3.24
CA PRO A 42 -1.04 -5.96 -3.52
C PRO A 42 0.22 -6.03 -2.68
N LYS A 43 1.39 -6.23 -3.33
CA LYS A 43 2.67 -6.41 -2.65
C LYS A 43 2.65 -5.32 -1.61
N ALA A 44 2.59 -5.67 -0.32
CA ALA A 44 2.60 -4.68 0.74
C ALA A 44 3.73 -3.76 0.34
N LYS A 45 3.41 -2.51 -0.03
CA LYS A 45 4.36 -1.63 -0.70
C LYS A 45 5.50 -1.57 0.29
N LYS A 46 6.59 -2.29 0.03
CA LYS A 46 7.77 -2.23 0.90
C LYS A 46 8.03 -0.73 1.03
N PRO A 47 8.14 -0.19 2.25
CA PRO A 47 8.43 1.23 2.38
C PRO A 47 9.62 1.49 1.47
N ARG A 48 9.43 2.34 0.45
CA ARG A 48 10.55 2.75 -0.38
C ARG A 48 11.47 3.45 0.60
N ILE A 49 12.53 2.77 1.00
CA ILE A 49 13.64 3.40 1.71
C ILE A 49 14.21 4.36 0.68
N LEU A 50 13.71 5.60 0.69
CA LEU A 50 14.30 6.67 -0.07
C LEU A 50 15.70 6.84 0.51
N LYS A 51 16.73 6.47 -0.25
CA LYS A 51 18.10 6.87 0.08
C LYS A 51 18.12 8.39 -0.05
N TYR A 52 17.97 9.09 1.06
CA TYR A 52 18.21 10.52 1.12
C TYR A 52 19.71 10.70 0.90
N HIS A 53 20.08 11.09 -0.32
CA HIS A 53 21.38 11.68 -0.55
C HIS A 53 21.30 13.11 -0.03
N GLU A 54 22.31 13.53 0.74
CA GLU A 54 22.48 14.93 1.08
C GLU A 54 22.55 15.72 -0.23
N MET A 55 21.48 16.47 -0.53
CA MET A 55 21.47 17.30 -1.72
C MET A 55 22.55 18.36 -1.56
N PRO A 56 23.44 18.56 -2.56
CA PRO A 56 24.44 19.60 -2.48
C PRO A 56 23.73 20.95 -2.38
N ILE A 57 23.88 21.61 -1.23
CA ILE A 57 23.37 22.97 -1.02
C ILE A 57 24.32 23.91 -1.76
N ILE A 58 23.84 24.47 -2.87
CA ILE A 58 24.55 25.54 -3.59
C ILE A 58 24.39 26.82 -2.77
N LYS A 59 25.48 27.33 -2.19
CA LYS A 59 25.47 28.55 -1.36
C LYS A 59 25.74 29.83 -2.15
N ASP A 60 26.17 29.72 -3.41
CA ASP A 60 26.61 30.85 -4.25
C ASP A 60 25.49 31.47 -5.11
N GLY A 61 24.37 31.81 -4.49
CA GLY A 61 23.29 32.55 -5.15
C GLY A 61 23.47 34.07 -5.00
N LYS A 62 23.19 34.84 -6.06
CA LYS A 62 22.94 36.28 -5.91
C LYS A 62 21.68 36.47 -5.04
N PRO A 63 21.62 37.46 -4.15
CA PRO A 63 20.39 37.75 -3.41
C PRO A 63 19.23 37.99 -4.38
N ALA A 64 18.06 37.47 -4.05
CA ALA A 64 16.86 37.74 -4.82
C ALA A 64 16.56 39.24 -4.81
N LYS A 65 16.01 39.76 -5.92
CA LYS A 65 15.53 41.15 -5.96
C LYS A 65 14.28 41.26 -5.10
N GLN A 66 14.02 42.48 -4.60
CA GLN A 66 12.82 42.77 -3.83
C GLN A 66 11.57 42.43 -4.65
N GLY A 67 10.77 41.46 -4.18
CA GLY A 67 9.58 40.94 -4.88
C GLY A 67 9.79 39.65 -5.70
N GLU A 68 11.03 39.21 -5.92
CA GLU A 68 11.37 37.90 -6.51
C GLU A 68 11.71 36.84 -5.43
N GLU A 69 11.63 37.23 -4.16
CA GLU A 69 11.87 36.32 -3.04
C GLU A 69 10.83 35.20 -3.01
N ILE A 70 11.34 33.96 -2.96
CA ILE A 70 10.55 32.76 -2.74
C ILE A 70 10.16 32.73 -1.24
N THR A 71 9.04 33.35 -0.91
CA THR A 71 8.42 33.25 0.42
C THR A 71 7.60 31.95 0.54
N PRO A 72 7.35 31.45 1.75
CA PRO A 72 6.54 30.24 1.95
C PRO A 72 5.17 30.30 1.27
N GLU A 73 4.53 31.47 1.27
CA GLU A 73 3.23 31.72 0.66
C GLU A 73 3.32 31.63 -0.87
N ARG A 74 4.37 32.22 -1.45
CA ARG A 74 4.63 32.16 -2.89
C ARG A 74 4.96 30.74 -3.36
N VAL A 75 5.68 29.97 -2.54
CA VAL A 75 5.95 28.54 -2.81
C VAL A 75 4.64 27.75 -2.82
N ALA A 76 3.75 28.01 -1.86
CA ALA A 76 2.46 27.35 -1.79
C ALA A 76 1.61 27.66 -3.03
N GLU A 77 1.55 28.93 -3.44
CA GLU A 77 0.88 29.37 -4.67
C GLU A 77 1.45 28.69 -5.93
N VAL A 78 2.77 28.62 -6.07
CA VAL A 78 3.42 28.02 -7.27
C VAL A 78 3.18 26.52 -7.36
N LEU A 79 3.22 25.80 -6.24
CA LEU A 79 3.17 24.34 -6.21
C LEU A 79 1.75 23.78 -6.14
N TRP A 80 0.81 24.48 -5.51
CA TRP A 80 -0.57 24.02 -5.32
C TRP A 80 -1.62 24.90 -6.00
N GLY A 81 -1.24 26.05 -6.57
CA GLY A 81 -2.17 27.05 -7.09
C GLY A 81 -2.76 27.91 -5.98
N SER A 82 -3.16 29.15 -6.32
CA SER A 82 -3.93 30.00 -5.42
C SER A 82 -5.26 29.32 -5.11
N LYS A 83 -5.54 29.07 -3.83
CA LYS A 83 -6.87 28.69 -3.37
C LYS A 83 -7.84 29.81 -3.75
N GLU A 84 -8.77 29.50 -4.65
CA GLU A 84 -10.02 30.25 -4.82
C GLU A 84 -10.88 30.20 -3.55
#